data_AF-A0A4V2X2N5-F1
#
_entry.id   AF-A0A4V2X2N5-F1
#
_cell.length_a   1.000
_cell.length_b   1.000
_cell.length_c   1.000
_cell.angle_alpha   90.00
_cell.angle_beta   90.00
_cell.angle_gamma   90.00
#
_symmetry.space_group_name_H-M   'P 1'
#
loop_
_entity.id
_entity.type
_entity.pdbx_description
1 polymer ?
#
loop_
_entity_poly.entity_id
_entity_poly.type
_entity_poly.pdbx_seq_one_letter_code
_entity_poly.pdbx_strand_id
1 'polypeptide(L)'
;MRPQPLAACFVLAFALTTGAALAEPPSDPPAAPPPAPAAAAPAAPVGNPEAGRTLAYTCQGCHGITGYKNAYPSYRVPKIGGQSAQYLSQALTEYREGKRKHPTMQAQSMSFSAQEIADLATYLSTVK
;
A
#
# COMPACT_ATOMS: atom_id res chain seq x y z
N MET A 1 21.88 18.54 -23.29
CA MET A 1 21.55 19.96 -23.05
C MET A 1 21.18 20.59 -24.38
N ARG A 2 19.90 20.86 -24.64
CA ARG A 2 19.43 21.50 -25.89
C ARG A 2 19.09 22.97 -25.57
N PRO A 3 19.56 23.94 -26.37
CA PRO A 3 19.29 25.36 -26.14
C PRO A 3 17.90 25.73 -26.67
N GLN A 4 17.15 26.55 -25.93
CA GLN A 4 15.89 27.15 -26.38
C GLN A 4 16.16 28.56 -26.94
N PRO A 5 15.62 28.92 -28.11
CA PRO A 5 15.67 30.30 -28.59
C PRO A 5 14.50 31.12 -28.00
N LEU A 6 14.87 32.29 -27.48
CA LEU A 6 14.01 33.42 -27.16
C LEU A 6 13.41 34.02 -28.44
N ALA A 7 12.09 34.18 -28.48
CA ALA A 7 11.34 35.07 -29.36
C ALA A 7 9.89 35.08 -28.86
N ALA A 8 9.10 36.15 -28.89
CA ALA A 8 9.29 37.57 -29.11
C ALA A 8 7.98 38.23 -28.64
N CYS A 9 8.08 39.50 -28.28
CA CYS A 9 7.04 40.49 -28.02
C CYS A 9 5.62 40.15 -28.50
N PHE A 10 4.68 40.03 -27.55
CA PHE A 10 3.25 40.15 -27.81
C PHE A 10 2.75 41.49 -27.29
N VAL A 11 2.50 42.43 -28.21
CA VAL A 11 1.62 43.58 -28.01
C VAL A 11 0.39 43.28 -28.82
N LEU A 12 -0.78 43.12 -28.19
CA LEU A 12 -2.05 43.35 -28.88
C LEU A 12 -3.16 43.76 -27.89
N ALA A 13 -3.53 45.02 -28.02
CA ALA A 13 -4.80 45.69 -27.77
C ALA A 13 -5.90 44.94 -26.98
N PHE A 14 -6.22 45.50 -25.81
CA PHE A 14 -7.51 45.33 -25.15
C PHE A 14 -8.59 46.09 -25.94
N ALA A 15 -9.59 45.36 -26.45
CA ALA A 15 -10.86 45.93 -26.89
C ALA A 15 -11.99 45.31 -26.04
N LEU A 16 -12.62 46.16 -25.23
CA LEU A 16 -13.81 45.86 -24.44
C LEU A 16 -15.02 45.63 -25.36
N THR A 17 -15.66 44.47 -25.25
CA THR A 17 -17.05 44.28 -25.65
C THR A 17 -17.83 43.77 -24.45
N THR A 18 -18.69 44.62 -23.90
CA THR A 18 -19.69 44.28 -22.88
C THR A 18 -20.84 43.51 -23.54
N GLY A 19 -20.89 42.21 -23.30
CA GLY A 19 -22.07 41.37 -23.58
C GLY A 19 -22.65 40.86 -22.27
N ALA A 20 -23.83 41.35 -21.90
CA ALA A 20 -24.59 40.83 -20.77
C ALA A 20 -25.18 39.46 -21.15
N ALA A 21 -24.52 38.39 -20.70
CA ALA A 21 -25.08 37.05 -20.71
C ALA A 21 -26.04 36.92 -19.52
N LEU A 22 -27.32 36.68 -19.79
CA LEU A 22 -28.25 36.15 -18.81
C LEU A 22 -27.72 34.75 -18.42
N ALA A 23 -27.22 34.63 -17.19
CA ALA A 23 -26.82 33.36 -16.62
C ALA A 23 -28.08 32.52 -16.33
N GLU A 24 -28.21 31.38 -17.01
CA GLU A 24 -29.09 30.30 -16.54
C GLU A 24 -28.54 29.75 -15.21
N PRO A 25 -29.37 29.56 -14.18
CA PRO A 25 -28.92 28.91 -12.96
C PRO A 25 -28.53 27.45 -13.26
N PRO A 26 -27.46 26.92 -12.65
CA PRO A 26 -27.09 25.53 -12.83
C PRO A 26 -28.23 24.63 -12.33
N SER A 27 -28.77 23.81 -13.22
CA SER A 27 -29.68 22.73 -12.88
C SER A 27 -28.86 21.56 -12.34
N ASP A 28 -29.01 21.26 -11.05
CA ASP A 28 -28.35 20.13 -10.42
C ASP A 28 -28.76 18.81 -11.10
N PRO A 29 -27.80 17.91 -11.42
CA PRO A 29 -28.14 16.58 -11.90
C PRO A 29 -28.88 15.79 -10.80
N PRO A 30 -29.83 14.92 -11.16
CA PRO A 30 -30.58 14.13 -10.19
C PRO A 30 -29.63 13.28 -9.35
N ALA A 31 -29.86 13.29 -8.04
CA ALA A 31 -29.07 12.53 -7.06
C ALA A 31 -28.97 11.06 -7.45
N ALA A 32 -27.73 10.54 -7.47
CA ALA A 32 -27.47 9.13 -7.71
C ALA A 32 -28.17 8.26 -6.66
N PRO A 33 -28.72 7.09 -7.04
CA PRO A 33 -29.33 6.17 -6.09
C PRO A 33 -28.30 5.74 -5.02
N PRO A 34 -28.74 5.46 -3.78
CA PRO A 34 -27.85 5.05 -2.72
C PRO A 34 -27.07 3.79 -3.13
N PRO A 35 -25.78 3.67 -2.77
CA PRO A 35 -24.97 2.51 -3.13
C PRO A 35 -25.63 1.25 -2.56
N ALA A 36 -25.74 0.22 -3.41
CA ALA A 36 -26.22 -1.09 -2.99
C ALA A 36 -25.40 -1.60 -1.80
N PRO A 37 -26.01 -2.35 -0.85
CA PRO A 37 -25.29 -2.88 0.29
C PRO A 37 -24.11 -3.73 -0.19
N ALA A 38 -22.89 -3.34 0.20
CA ALA A 38 -21.69 -4.07 -0.14
C ALA A 38 -21.81 -5.50 0.40
N ALA A 39 -21.69 -6.50 -0.48
CA ALA A 39 -21.61 -7.88 -0.09
C ALA A 39 -20.47 -8.04 0.93
N ALA A 40 -20.75 -8.70 2.06
CA ALA A 40 -19.76 -8.93 3.09
C ALA A 40 -18.56 -9.67 2.50
N ALA A 41 -17.37 -9.08 2.63
CA ALA A 41 -16.13 -9.75 2.23
C ALA A 41 -15.98 -11.07 3.01
N PRO A 42 -15.43 -12.11 2.40
CA PRO A 42 -15.18 -13.36 3.09
C PRO A 42 -14.31 -13.13 4.33
N ALA A 43 -14.61 -13.86 5.41
CA ALA A 43 -13.86 -13.77 6.65
C ALA A 43 -12.37 -14.07 6.41
N ALA A 44 -11.50 -13.33 7.09
CA ALA A 44 -10.07 -13.58 7.03
C ALA A 44 -9.75 -15.00 7.54
N PRO A 45 -8.74 -15.70 6.97
CA PRO A 45 -8.35 -17.01 7.44
C PRO A 45 -7.89 -16.98 8.90
N VAL A 46 -8.24 -18.00 9.67
CA VAL A 46 -7.73 -18.17 11.04
C VAL A 46 -6.37 -18.84 10.96
N GLY A 47 -5.34 -18.23 11.56
CA GLY A 47 -3.97 -18.73 11.47
C GLY A 47 -3.65 -19.84 12.48
N ASN A 48 -2.82 -20.79 12.05
CA ASN A 48 -2.24 -21.86 12.85
C ASN A 48 -0.77 -21.51 13.22
N PRO A 49 -0.43 -21.34 14.52
CA PRO A 49 0.91 -20.94 14.93
C PRO A 49 1.97 -22.04 14.73
N GLU A 50 1.59 -23.32 14.76
CA GLU A 50 2.51 -24.43 14.49
C GLU A 50 2.93 -24.45 13.00
N ALA A 51 1.98 -24.26 12.08
CA ALA A 51 2.27 -24.09 10.67
C ALA A 51 3.11 -22.83 10.42
N GLY A 52 2.73 -21.71 11.05
CA GLY A 52 3.45 -20.45 10.97
C GLY A 52 4.91 -20.54 11.44
N ARG A 53 5.18 -21.34 12.48
CA ARG A 53 6.54 -21.61 12.97
C ARG A 53 7.42 -22.22 11.90
N THR A 54 6.90 -23.20 11.16
CA THR A 54 7.63 -23.88 10.07
C THR A 54 7.91 -22.93 8.91
N LEU A 55 6.97 -22.04 8.59
CA LEU A 55 7.11 -21.07 7.50
C LEU A 55 8.06 -19.91 7.85
N ALA A 56 8.18 -19.55 9.13
CA ALA A 56 8.88 -18.34 9.57
C ALA A 56 10.42 -18.39 9.46
N TYR A 57 11.00 -19.49 8.97
CA TYR A 57 12.46 -19.64 8.85
C TYR A 57 13.08 -18.54 7.97
N THR A 58 12.43 -18.16 6.87
CA THR A 58 12.92 -17.09 5.98
C THR A 58 12.84 -15.71 6.65
N CYS A 59 11.87 -15.50 7.53
CA CYS A 59 11.67 -14.24 8.25
C CYS A 59 12.83 -13.97 9.22
N GLN A 60 13.31 -15.02 9.89
CA GLN A 60 14.40 -14.91 10.87
C GLN A 60 15.73 -14.51 10.23
N GLY A 61 15.94 -14.86 8.94
CA GLY A 61 17.15 -14.50 8.19
C GLY A 61 17.42 -13.00 8.12
N CYS A 62 16.40 -12.16 8.22
CA CYS A 62 16.55 -10.70 8.24
C CYS A 62 16.04 -10.06 9.54
N HIS A 63 14.92 -10.55 10.07
CA HIS A 63 14.22 -9.94 11.21
C HIS A 63 14.61 -10.54 12.57
N GLY A 64 15.32 -11.68 12.57
CA GLY A 64 15.77 -12.38 13.78
C GLY A 64 17.22 -12.11 14.15
N ILE A 65 17.97 -11.36 13.33
CA ILE A 65 19.39 -11.05 13.59
C ILE A 65 19.50 -10.07 14.75
N THR A 66 20.44 -10.33 15.67
CA THR A 66 20.75 -9.44 16.81
C THR A 66 20.96 -8.00 16.37
N GLY A 67 20.21 -7.09 17.01
CA GLY A 67 20.23 -5.66 16.68
C GLY A 67 19.38 -5.28 15.47
N TYR A 68 18.56 -6.21 14.95
CA TYR A 68 17.63 -6.01 13.83
C TYR A 68 18.32 -5.36 12.64
N LYS A 69 19.39 -6.00 12.19
CA LYS A 69 20.21 -5.59 11.07
C LYS A 69 20.41 -6.74 10.11
N ASN A 70 20.41 -6.47 8.81
CA ASN A 70 20.81 -7.47 7.83
C ASN A 70 22.33 -7.72 7.92
N ALA A 71 22.76 -8.94 7.58
CA ALA A 71 24.17 -9.32 7.60
C ALA A 71 24.98 -8.62 6.49
N TYR A 72 24.46 -8.62 5.26
CA TYR A 72 25.08 -7.94 4.12
C TYR A 72 24.08 -7.65 2.97
N PRO A 73 24.06 -6.44 2.40
CA PRO A 73 24.68 -5.23 2.94
C PRO A 73 24.07 -4.86 4.30
N SER A 74 24.82 -4.16 5.14
CA SER A 74 24.36 -3.80 6.49
C SER A 74 23.35 -2.67 6.44
N TYR A 75 22.10 -2.96 6.82
CA TYR A 75 21.03 -1.99 7.01
C TYR A 75 20.09 -2.44 8.12
N ARG A 76 19.27 -1.52 8.65
CA ARG A 76 18.28 -1.80 9.70
C ARG A 76 17.06 -2.52 9.11
N VAL A 77 16.56 -3.49 9.85
CA VAL A 77 15.36 -4.27 9.54
C VAL A 77 14.40 -4.09 10.72
N PRO A 78 13.07 -4.00 10.52
CA PRO A 78 12.15 -3.85 11.64
C PRO A 78 12.08 -5.12 12.48
N LYS A 79 11.95 -4.95 13.80
CA LYS A 79 11.53 -6.02 14.71
C LYS A 79 10.06 -6.36 14.40
N ILE A 80 9.79 -7.62 14.05
CA ILE A 80 8.42 -8.10 13.76
C ILE A 80 7.90 -9.10 14.81
N GLY A 81 8.79 -9.70 15.60
CA GLY A 81 8.38 -10.56 16.71
C GLY A 81 7.59 -9.77 17.75
N GLY A 82 6.40 -10.26 18.08
CA GLY A 82 5.53 -9.68 19.11
C GLY A 82 4.62 -8.57 18.57
N GLN A 83 4.65 -8.33 17.26
CA GLN A 83 3.73 -7.42 16.61
C GLN A 83 2.34 -8.06 16.50
N SER A 84 1.27 -7.26 16.46
CA SER A 84 -0.09 -7.80 16.35
C SER A 84 -0.25 -8.67 15.10
N ALA A 85 -0.94 -9.81 15.25
CA ALA A 85 -1.22 -10.71 14.14
C ALA A 85 -1.99 -9.99 13.02
N GLN A 86 -2.93 -9.10 13.38
CA GLN A 86 -3.66 -8.29 12.41
C GLN A 86 -2.73 -7.41 11.57
N TYR A 87 -1.80 -6.68 12.20
CA TYR A 87 -0.84 -5.84 11.48
C TYR A 87 0.06 -6.67 10.57
N LEU A 88 0.58 -7.80 11.06
CA LEU A 88 1.46 -8.67 10.29
C LEU A 88 0.75 -9.26 9.07
N SER A 89 -0.48 -9.75 9.24
CA SER A 89 -1.30 -10.27 8.15
C SER A 89 -1.59 -9.18 7.10
N GLN A 90 -1.96 -7.99 7.55
CA GLN A 90 -2.23 -6.86 6.65
C GLN A 90 -0.97 -6.43 5.90
N ALA A 91 0.15 -6.24 6.60
CA ALA A 91 1.41 -5.82 5.97
C ALA A 91 1.89 -6.83 4.93
N LEU A 92 1.89 -8.13 5.24
CA LEU A 92 2.28 -9.18 4.28
C LEU A 92 1.34 -9.22 3.08
N THR A 93 0.04 -9.08 3.29
CA THR A 93 -0.95 -9.03 2.21
C THR A 93 -0.73 -7.81 1.31
N GLU A 94 -0.51 -6.63 1.91
CA GLU A 94 -0.23 -5.41 1.17
C GLU A 94 1.09 -5.46 0.40
N TYR A 95 2.12 -6.11 0.95
CA TYR A 95 3.36 -6.36 0.21
C TYR A 95 3.11 -7.30 -0.97
N ARG A 96 2.34 -8.38 -0.79
CA ARG A 96 2.03 -9.35 -1.85
C ARG A 96 1.27 -8.71 -2.99
N GLU A 97 0.29 -7.86 -2.66
CA GLU A 97 -0.54 -7.12 -3.61
C GLU A 97 0.17 -5.88 -4.18
N GLY A 98 1.36 -5.54 -3.67
CA GLY A 98 2.10 -4.35 -4.07
C GLY A 98 1.46 -3.04 -3.62
N LYS A 99 0.51 -3.05 -2.68
CA LYS A 99 -0.05 -1.85 -2.05
C LYS A 99 0.97 -1.18 -1.13
N ARG A 100 1.72 -1.99 -0.38
CA ARG A 100 2.87 -1.55 0.41
C ARG A 100 4.15 -1.83 -0.38
N LYS A 101 4.91 -0.79 -0.69
CA LYS A 101 6.08 -0.91 -1.59
C LYS A 101 7.34 -1.25 -0.81
N HIS A 102 7.92 -2.42 -1.10
CA HIS A 102 9.30 -2.77 -0.75
C HIS A 102 9.70 -4.01 -1.57
N PRO A 103 10.66 -3.92 -2.52
CA PRO A 103 10.94 -5.03 -3.46
C PRO A 103 11.22 -6.37 -2.77
N THR A 104 12.06 -6.38 -1.74
CA THR A 104 12.38 -7.61 -0.99
C THR A 104 11.15 -8.21 -0.31
N MET A 105 10.35 -7.42 0.41
CA MET A 105 9.17 -7.94 1.11
C MET A 105 8.04 -8.32 0.16
N GLN A 106 7.91 -7.65 -0.98
CA GLN A 106 7.00 -8.07 -2.04
C GLN A 106 7.40 -9.46 -2.56
N ALA A 107 8.68 -9.65 -2.91
CA ALA A 107 9.18 -10.96 -3.34
C ALA A 107 8.97 -12.06 -2.29
N GLN A 108 9.22 -11.75 -1.00
CA GLN A 108 8.98 -12.70 0.10
C GLN A 108 7.49 -13.03 0.27
N SER A 109 6.63 -12.02 0.29
CA SER A 109 5.19 -12.21 0.53
C SER A 109 4.45 -12.90 -0.61
N MET A 110 4.96 -12.80 -1.85
CA MET A 110 4.44 -13.54 -3.01
C MET A 110 4.63 -15.06 -2.91
N SER A 111 5.55 -15.54 -2.05
CA SER A 111 5.73 -16.97 -1.81
C SER A 111 4.67 -17.59 -0.90
N PHE A 112 3.75 -16.80 -0.34
CA PHE A 112 2.78 -17.27 0.64
C PHE A 112 1.34 -17.00 0.20
N SER A 113 0.50 -18.03 0.36
CA SER A 113 -0.95 -17.97 0.24
C SER A 113 -1.58 -17.12 1.35
N ALA A 114 -2.89 -16.84 1.25
CA ALA A 114 -3.60 -16.09 2.28
C ALA A 114 -3.62 -16.83 3.64
N GLN A 115 -3.74 -18.16 3.62
CA GLN A 115 -3.69 -18.98 4.83
C GLN A 115 -2.29 -18.95 5.46
N GLU A 116 -1.23 -19.13 4.66
CA GLU A 116 0.15 -19.10 5.17
C GLU A 116 0.53 -17.74 5.76
N ILE A 117 0.00 -16.64 5.20
CA ILE A 117 0.14 -15.30 5.80
C ILE A 117 -0.55 -15.23 7.17
N ALA A 118 -1.74 -15.79 7.32
CA ALA A 118 -2.44 -15.83 8.61
C ALA A 118 -1.68 -16.68 9.64
N ASP A 119 -1.14 -17.83 9.22
CA ASP A 119 -0.32 -18.72 10.04
C ASP A 119 0.96 -18.02 10.51
N LEU A 120 1.71 -17.41 9.58
CA LEU A 120 2.90 -16.60 9.87
C LEU A 120 2.59 -15.47 10.84
N ALA A 121 1.53 -14.71 10.59
CA ALA A 121 1.14 -13.58 11.42
C ALA A 121 0.77 -14.02 12.85
N THR A 122 0.05 -15.13 12.99
CA THR A 122 -0.31 -15.71 14.28
C THR A 122 0.94 -16.14 15.04
N TYR A 123 1.83 -16.90 14.41
CA TYR A 123 3.09 -17.32 15.03
C TYR A 123 3.98 -16.13 15.44
N LEU A 124 4.26 -15.22 14.50
CA LEU A 124 5.16 -14.07 14.72
C LEU A 124 4.64 -13.10 15.79
N SER A 125 3.32 -13.06 16.04
CA SER A 125 2.77 -12.28 17.14
C SER A 125 3.12 -12.81 18.54
N THR A 126 3.52 -14.08 18.63
CA THR A 126 3.83 -14.73 19.92
C THR A 126 5.32 -14.70 20.28
N VAL A 127 6.21 -14.61 19.28
CA VAL A 127 7.66 -14.63 19.47
C VAL A 127 8.16 -13.26 19.94
N LYS A 128 9.13 -13.19 20.87
CA LYS A 128 9.63 -11.93 21.46
C LYS A 128 11.07 -11.63 21.08
#